data_AF-A0A965Y7D1-F1
#
_entry.id   AF-A0A965Y7D1-F1
#
_cell.length_a   1.000
_cell.length_b   1.000
_cell.length_c   1.000
_cell.angle_alpha   90.00
_cell.angle_beta   90.00
_cell.angle_gamma   90.00
#
_symmetry.space_group_name_H-M   'P 1'
#
loop_
_entity.id
_entity.type
_entity.pdbx_description
1 polymer ?
#
loop_
_entity_poly.entity_id
_entity_poly.type
_entity_poly.pdbx_seq_one_letter_code
_entity_poly.pdbx_strand_id
1 'polypeptide(L)'
;MRQKPLNLSAMRFRNSLKSIARVNGNSVVQLRISARPNSDVVRAGELVKKELDKILKTMPDFTAEIPFDDTLFIESSVKNVLRDMGFGILLTVVVLYLFLKRFSATFIVSIAMPVALFAAFMPMAMHGYSLNIMSSLGLAISMGVLVNNSILIIENIYRYRDMGYSPEDAAEKGTVEISLSVIAGTATNLGVFLPVAIMKGIAGQFLVQYAMTIVYATLFSLWVSLTLTPSMAARFKPDAGIPRIGRILCGWWDWVYSGFEQLFLSLLRRALAHPVITIVLFLGLTFGVFRLGGLIGSEMMPRTDSGAMTINITLPSNTPVWVTEERAKEIEDHVRN
;
A
#
# COMPACT_ATOMS: atom_id res chain seq x y z
N MET A 1 -35.47 70.74 15.98
CA MET A 1 -35.24 69.29 15.92
C MET A 1 -33.75 69.06 15.64
N ARG A 2 -33.02 68.53 16.63
CA ARG A 2 -31.55 68.39 16.60
C ARG A 2 -31.12 67.33 15.59
N GLN A 3 -30.30 67.72 14.61
CA GLN A 3 -29.50 66.79 13.82
C GLN A 3 -28.53 66.07 14.78
N LYS A 4 -28.67 64.75 14.91
CA LYS A 4 -27.65 63.92 15.58
C LYS A 4 -26.37 64.02 14.77
N PRO A 5 -25.22 64.39 15.36
CA PRO A 5 -23.96 64.38 14.64
C PRO A 5 -23.64 62.93 14.25
N LEU A 6 -23.41 62.70 12.95
CA LEU A 6 -22.82 61.46 12.47
C LEU A 6 -21.45 61.33 13.15
N ASN A 7 -21.31 60.33 14.02
CA ASN A 7 -20.06 60.04 14.69
C ASN A 7 -19.08 59.45 13.67
N LEU A 8 -18.33 60.33 13.00
CA LEU A 8 -17.36 60.02 11.94
C LEU A 8 -16.16 59.18 12.43
N SER A 9 -16.05 58.89 13.73
CA SER A 9 -15.03 58.00 14.29
C SER A 9 -15.25 56.51 13.96
N ALA A 10 -16.42 56.14 13.40
CA ALA A 10 -16.71 54.77 12.94
C ALA A 10 -16.25 54.49 11.50
N MET A 11 -15.77 55.50 10.76
CA MET A 11 -14.98 55.29 9.54
C MET A 11 -13.56 54.84 9.91
N ARG A 12 -13.43 53.75 10.67
CA ARG A 12 -12.18 52.99 10.64
C ARG A 12 -12.07 52.46 9.22
N PHE A 13 -10.99 52.85 8.54
CA PHE A 13 -10.48 52.32 7.28
C PHE A 13 -10.81 50.82 7.07
N ARG A 14 -12.04 50.50 6.62
CA ARG A 14 -12.37 49.24 5.94
C ARG A 14 -11.90 49.40 4.49
N ASN A 15 -10.61 49.71 4.32
CA ASN A 15 -9.97 49.73 3.02
C ASN A 15 -10.06 48.31 2.46
N SER A 16 -10.82 48.15 1.37
CA SER A 16 -10.72 47.04 0.40
C SER A 16 -10.47 45.64 0.99
N LEU A 17 -11.31 45.20 1.94
CA LEU A 17 -11.32 43.80 2.37
C LEU A 17 -11.67 42.91 1.16
N LYS A 18 -10.64 42.32 0.54
CA LYS A 18 -10.77 41.39 -0.58
C LYS A 18 -11.06 39.95 -0.11
N SER A 19 -10.78 39.63 1.14
CA SER A 19 -11.04 38.33 1.75
C SER A 19 -11.42 38.47 3.22
N ILE A 20 -12.28 37.57 3.69
CA ILE A 20 -12.67 37.41 5.09
C ILE A 20 -12.43 35.93 5.42
N ALA A 21 -11.75 35.66 6.53
CA ALA A 21 -11.53 34.32 7.04
C ALA A 21 -12.09 34.20 8.46
N ARG A 22 -12.82 33.12 8.71
CA ARG A 22 -13.47 32.84 9.99
C ARG A 22 -13.33 31.36 10.34
N VAL A 23 -13.29 31.07 11.63
CA VAL A 23 -13.39 29.73 12.20
C VAL A 23 -14.40 29.79 13.33
N ASN A 24 -15.47 28.98 13.27
CA ASN A 24 -16.53 28.91 14.28
C ASN A 24 -17.12 30.30 14.65
N GLY A 25 -17.37 31.15 13.67
CA GLY A 25 -17.85 32.52 13.89
C GLY A 25 -16.81 33.58 14.27
N ASN A 26 -15.59 33.20 14.64
CA ASN A 26 -14.54 34.15 15.05
C ASN A 26 -13.67 34.56 13.84
N SER A 27 -13.34 35.84 13.73
CA SER A 27 -12.41 36.34 12.70
C SER A 27 -11.00 35.81 12.97
N VAL A 28 -10.39 35.19 11.95
CA VAL A 28 -9.05 34.61 12.06
C VAL A 28 -8.13 35.11 10.94
N VAL A 29 -6.82 35.02 11.18
CA VAL A 29 -5.83 35.11 10.11
C VAL A 29 -5.53 33.69 9.65
N GLN A 30 -5.83 33.39 8.38
CA GLN A 30 -5.53 32.09 7.80
C GLN A 30 -4.08 32.05 7.31
N LEU A 31 -3.33 31.05 7.77
CA LEU A 31 -2.02 30.71 7.23
C LEU A 31 -2.12 29.37 6.50
N ARG A 32 -1.79 29.34 5.21
CA ARG A 32 -1.69 28.10 4.44
C ARG A 32 -0.20 27.77 4.26
N ILE A 33 0.19 26.59 4.71
CA ILE A 33 1.54 26.08 4.57
C ILE A 33 1.50 24.89 3.62
N SER A 34 2.31 24.94 2.57
CA SER A 34 2.43 23.87 1.60
C SER A 34 3.83 23.26 1.69
N ALA A 35 3.91 21.93 1.68
CA ALA A 35 5.18 21.23 1.65
C ALA A 35 5.93 21.51 0.34
N ARG A 36 7.27 21.53 0.41
CA ARG A 36 8.12 21.61 -0.77
C ARG A 36 8.15 20.25 -1.49
N PRO A 37 8.33 20.21 -2.82
CA PRO A 37 8.55 18.96 -3.53
C PRO A 37 9.72 18.17 -2.92
N ASN A 38 9.61 16.83 -2.86
CA ASN A 38 10.60 15.92 -2.28
C ASN A 38 10.99 16.20 -0.81
N SER A 39 10.14 16.90 -0.05
CA SER A 39 10.33 17.03 1.40
C SER A 39 9.59 15.95 2.18
N ASP A 40 10.10 15.64 3.37
CA ASP A 40 9.38 14.84 4.36
C ASP A 40 8.23 15.68 4.93
N VAL A 41 7.01 15.38 4.46
CA VAL A 41 5.80 16.13 4.79
C VAL A 41 5.46 15.97 6.28
N VAL A 42 5.65 14.78 6.86
CA VAL A 42 5.33 14.50 8.27
C VAL A 42 6.28 15.29 9.17
N ARG A 43 7.59 15.17 8.93
CA ARG A 43 8.60 15.92 9.68
C ARG A 43 8.44 17.44 9.52
N ALA A 44 8.11 17.91 8.31
CA ALA A 44 7.84 19.33 8.09
C ALA A 44 6.65 19.82 8.92
N GLY A 45 5.55 19.05 8.98
CA GLY A 45 4.40 19.35 9.82
C GLY A 45 4.74 19.42 11.31
N GLU A 46 5.53 18.47 11.82
CA GLU A 46 6.01 18.48 13.21
C GLU A 46 6.84 19.73 13.53
N LEU A 47 7.75 20.11 12.64
CA LEU A 47 8.59 21.30 12.80
C LEU A 47 7.76 22.59 12.78
N VAL A 48 6.77 22.66 11.89
CA VAL A 48 5.83 23.79 11.82
C VAL A 48 5.03 23.91 13.10
N LYS A 49 4.47 22.81 13.62
CA LYS A 49 3.74 22.80 14.91
C LYS A 49 4.63 23.26 16.06
N LYS A 50 5.86 22.75 16.13
CA LYS A 50 6.83 23.12 17.16
C LYS A 50 7.22 24.60 17.10
N GLU A 51 7.35 25.16 15.91
CA GLU A 51 7.67 26.58 15.76
C GLU A 51 6.47 27.48 16.06
N LEU A 52 5.27 27.05 15.65
CA LEU A 52 4.02 27.71 16.00
C LEU A 52 3.85 27.80 17.52
N ASP A 53 4.12 26.71 18.26
CA ASP A 53 4.08 26.70 19.73
C ASP A 53 5.04 27.71 20.37
N LYS A 54 6.21 27.95 19.77
CA LYS A 54 7.15 28.98 20.26
C LYS A 54 6.63 30.38 20.01
N ILE A 55 6.05 30.62 18.83
CA ILE A 55 5.49 31.93 18.47
C ILE A 55 4.29 32.26 19.36
N LEU A 56 3.40 31.29 19.62
CA LEU A 56 2.24 31.48 20.48
C LEU A 56 2.63 31.84 21.92
N LYS A 57 3.76 31.32 22.43
CA LYS A 57 4.29 31.73 23.75
C LYS A 57 4.71 33.20 23.81
N THR A 58 5.06 33.80 22.67
CA THR A 58 5.38 35.24 22.58
C THR A 58 4.15 36.12 22.33
N MET A 59 3.00 35.52 22.00
CA MET A 59 1.76 36.20 21.62
C MET A 59 0.58 35.64 22.42
N PRO A 60 0.48 35.91 23.74
CA PRO A 60 -0.52 35.31 24.62
C PRO A 60 -1.97 35.67 24.26
N ASP A 61 -2.18 36.75 23.51
CA ASP A 61 -3.52 37.18 23.05
C ASP A 61 -4.03 36.38 21.83
N PHE A 62 -3.19 35.52 21.23
CA PHE A 62 -3.53 34.75 20.04
C PHE A 62 -3.59 33.25 20.34
N THR A 63 -4.62 32.59 19.82
CA THR A 63 -4.76 31.13 19.79
C THR A 63 -4.64 30.62 18.36
N ALA A 64 -3.96 29.49 18.15
CA ALA A 64 -3.95 28.83 16.86
C ALA A 64 -4.81 27.57 16.88
N GLU A 65 -5.62 27.39 15.84
CA GLU A 65 -6.31 26.15 15.54
C GLU A 65 -5.81 25.63 14.18
N ILE A 66 -5.59 24.32 14.09
CA ILE A 66 -5.17 23.65 12.86
C ILE A 66 -6.34 22.81 12.35
N PRO A 67 -7.26 23.39 11.57
CA PRO A 67 -8.45 22.69 11.11
C PRO A 67 -8.15 21.63 10.03
N PHE A 68 -7.04 21.79 9.28
CA PHE A 68 -6.65 20.88 8.21
C PHE A 68 -5.18 20.49 8.38
N ASP A 69 -4.93 19.19 8.51
CA ASP A 69 -3.58 18.63 8.64
C ASP A 69 -3.45 17.29 7.89
N ASP A 70 -2.90 17.37 6.69
CA ASP A 70 -2.66 16.20 5.84
C ASP A 70 -1.60 15.25 6.43
N THR A 71 -0.75 15.73 7.36
CA THR A 71 0.33 14.91 7.91
C THR A 71 -0.19 13.72 8.71
N LEU A 72 -1.30 13.93 9.45
CA LEU A 72 -1.95 12.88 10.24
C LEU A 72 -2.53 11.78 9.34
N PHE A 73 -3.12 12.15 8.21
CA PHE A 73 -3.66 11.19 7.24
C PHE A 73 -2.53 10.39 6.58
N ILE A 74 -1.45 11.05 6.17
CA ILE A 74 -0.30 10.39 5.55
C ILE A 74 0.36 9.43 6.55
N GLU A 75 0.63 9.88 7.77
CA GLU A 75 1.25 9.08 8.84
C GLU A 75 0.40 7.85 9.18
N SER A 76 -0.90 8.05 9.43
CA SER A 76 -1.83 6.95 9.74
C SER A 76 -1.97 5.97 8.57
N SER A 77 -2.02 6.46 7.33
CA SER A 77 -2.09 5.59 6.14
C SER A 77 -0.85 4.73 5.99
N VAL A 78 0.35 5.32 6.09
CA VAL A 78 1.62 4.56 6.02
C VAL A 78 1.71 3.56 7.18
N LYS A 79 1.36 3.97 8.40
CA LYS A 79 1.35 3.10 9.57
C LYS A 79 0.36 1.94 9.43
N ASN A 80 -0.83 2.19 8.88
CA ASN A 80 -1.83 1.15 8.61
C ASN A 80 -1.29 0.15 7.59
N VAL A 81 -0.71 0.61 6.48
CA VAL A 81 -0.12 -0.29 5.48
C VAL A 81 0.99 -1.14 6.09
N LEU A 82 1.92 -0.56 6.86
CA LEU A 82 2.99 -1.30 7.53
C LEU A 82 2.45 -2.33 8.55
N ARG A 83 1.41 -1.97 9.30
CA ARG A 83 0.74 -2.89 10.24
C ARG A 83 0.09 -4.05 9.48
N ASP A 84 -0.63 -3.74 8.42
CA ASP A 84 -1.35 -4.74 7.61
C ASP A 84 -0.36 -5.65 6.87
N MET A 85 0.80 -5.13 6.46
CA MET A 85 1.93 -5.93 5.98
C MET A 85 2.45 -6.87 7.07
N GLY A 86 2.58 -6.41 8.32
CA GLY A 86 2.94 -7.28 9.45
C GLY A 86 1.95 -8.43 9.65
N PHE A 87 0.64 -8.14 9.60
CA PHE A 87 -0.39 -9.16 9.65
C PHE A 87 -0.34 -10.12 8.46
N GLY A 88 -0.09 -9.61 7.25
CA GLY A 88 0.04 -10.44 6.06
C GLY A 88 1.24 -11.38 6.14
N ILE A 89 2.41 -10.90 6.59
CA ILE A 89 3.59 -11.76 6.81
C ILE A 89 3.26 -12.86 7.83
N LEU A 90 2.64 -12.49 8.96
CA LEU A 90 2.24 -13.46 9.98
C LEU A 90 1.28 -14.52 9.40
N LEU A 91 0.28 -14.10 8.65
CA LEU A 91 -0.68 -15.00 8.02
C LEU A 91 -0.01 -15.93 7.00
N THR A 92 0.90 -15.39 6.17
CA THR A 92 1.67 -16.18 5.21
C THR A 92 2.54 -17.22 5.91
N VAL A 93 3.19 -16.87 7.03
CA VAL A 93 3.97 -17.82 7.84
C VAL A 93 3.09 -18.95 8.37
N VAL A 94 1.89 -18.65 8.88
CA VAL A 94 0.94 -19.65 9.36
C VAL A 94 0.50 -20.58 8.23
N VAL A 95 0.09 -20.02 7.09
CA VAL A 95 -0.33 -20.81 5.92
C VAL A 95 0.82 -21.68 5.42
N LEU A 96 2.02 -21.10 5.32
CA LEU A 96 3.21 -21.81 4.89
C LEU A 96 3.54 -23.00 5.82
N TYR A 97 3.38 -22.82 7.13
CA TYR A 97 3.53 -23.92 8.09
C TYR A 97 2.52 -25.05 7.88
N LEU A 98 1.26 -24.73 7.56
CA LEU A 98 0.23 -25.74 7.27
C LEU A 98 0.58 -26.61 6.05
N PHE A 99 1.19 -26.01 5.01
CA PHE A 99 1.62 -26.72 3.82
C PHE A 99 2.92 -27.50 4.02
N LEU A 100 3.98 -26.86 4.53
CA LEU A 100 5.30 -27.49 4.66
C LEU A 100 5.40 -28.43 5.87
N LYS A 101 4.61 -28.20 6.92
CA LYS A 101 4.62 -28.94 8.20
C LYS A 101 6.00 -29.08 8.85
N ARG A 102 6.93 -28.21 8.46
CA ARG A 102 8.33 -28.21 8.87
C ARG A 102 8.69 -26.83 9.37
N PHE A 103 8.99 -26.74 10.66
CA PHE A 103 9.31 -25.46 11.29
C PHE A 103 10.56 -24.83 10.68
N SER A 104 11.58 -25.63 10.39
CA SER A 104 12.82 -25.15 9.78
C SER A 104 12.60 -24.48 8.42
N ALA A 105 11.76 -25.08 7.57
CA ALA A 105 11.44 -24.53 6.26
C ALA A 105 10.65 -23.22 6.37
N THR A 106 9.62 -23.21 7.21
CA THR A 106 8.82 -22.01 7.47
C THR A 106 9.67 -20.88 8.06
N PHE A 107 10.57 -21.18 8.99
CA PHE A 107 11.44 -20.19 9.64
C PHE A 107 12.39 -19.51 8.64
N ILE A 108 13.00 -20.27 7.73
CA ILE A 108 13.88 -19.73 6.69
C ILE A 108 13.13 -18.72 5.83
N VAL A 109 11.94 -19.08 5.33
CA VAL A 109 11.13 -18.17 4.51
C VAL A 109 10.63 -16.97 5.32
N SER A 110 10.30 -17.16 6.60
CA SER A 110 9.87 -16.10 7.52
C SER A 110 10.94 -15.02 7.70
N ILE A 111 12.23 -15.39 7.63
CA ILE A 111 13.36 -14.44 7.68
C ILE A 111 13.63 -13.84 6.29
N ALA A 112 13.59 -14.66 5.24
CA ALA A 112 13.84 -14.20 3.87
C ALA A 112 12.85 -13.10 3.43
N MET A 113 11.59 -13.20 3.86
CA MET A 113 10.51 -12.25 3.57
C MET A 113 10.85 -10.80 4.01
N PRO A 114 11.06 -10.49 5.30
CA PRO A 114 11.48 -9.16 5.74
C PRO A 114 12.80 -8.71 5.12
N VAL A 115 13.78 -9.60 4.96
CA VAL A 115 15.09 -9.23 4.39
C VAL A 115 14.94 -8.74 2.95
N ALA A 116 14.16 -9.43 2.11
CA ALA A 116 13.89 -8.99 0.75
C ALA A 116 13.13 -7.65 0.71
N LEU A 117 12.20 -7.45 1.63
CA LEU A 117 11.46 -6.19 1.76
C LEU A 117 12.38 -5.03 2.15
N PHE A 118 13.22 -5.22 3.18
CA PHE A 118 14.17 -4.21 3.62
C PHE A 118 15.21 -3.87 2.54
N ALA A 119 15.64 -4.88 1.78
CA ALA A 119 16.57 -4.69 0.68
C ALA A 119 15.98 -3.82 -0.45
N ALA A 120 14.65 -3.84 -0.65
CA ALA A 120 13.98 -2.98 -1.63
C ALA A 120 14.08 -1.48 -1.32
N PHE A 121 14.28 -1.09 -0.05
CA PHE A 121 14.48 0.32 0.30
C PHE A 121 15.81 0.88 -0.21
N MET A 122 16.81 0.04 -0.45
CA MET A 122 18.11 0.48 -0.95
C MET A 122 18.01 1.15 -2.34
N PRO A 123 17.47 0.51 -3.39
CA PRO A 123 17.30 1.16 -4.69
C PRO A 123 16.26 2.28 -4.67
N MET A 124 15.24 2.21 -3.80
CA MET A 124 14.28 3.30 -3.62
C MET A 124 14.98 4.57 -3.12
N ALA A 125 15.82 4.44 -2.09
CA ALA A 125 16.60 5.54 -1.56
C ALA A 125 17.59 6.09 -2.61
N MET A 126 18.22 5.22 -3.41
CA MET A 126 19.11 5.64 -4.50
C MET A 126 18.40 6.46 -5.59
N HIS A 127 17.13 6.17 -5.87
CA HIS A 127 16.31 6.90 -6.84
C HIS A 127 15.54 8.08 -6.22
N GLY A 128 15.74 8.35 -4.93
CA GLY A 128 15.06 9.43 -4.21
C GLY A 128 13.56 9.20 -4.03
N TYR A 129 13.08 7.96 -4.07
CA TYR A 129 11.69 7.62 -3.78
C TYR A 129 11.44 7.66 -2.27
N SER A 130 10.38 8.36 -1.89
CA SER A 130 9.95 8.47 -0.49
C SER A 130 9.01 7.33 -0.11
N LEU A 131 8.89 7.07 1.19
CA LEU A 131 7.81 6.25 1.72
C LEU A 131 6.54 7.09 1.78
N ASN A 132 5.62 6.83 0.88
CA ASN A 132 4.31 7.47 0.79
C ASN A 132 3.24 6.42 0.52
N ILE A 133 1.99 6.83 0.32
CA ILE A 133 0.87 5.93 0.12
C ILE A 133 1.10 5.01 -1.10
N MET A 134 1.58 5.54 -2.23
CA MET A 134 1.78 4.77 -3.47
C MET A 134 2.92 3.76 -3.36
N SER A 135 4.06 4.17 -2.79
CA SER A 135 5.18 3.25 -2.58
C SER A 135 4.87 2.21 -1.49
N SER A 136 4.12 2.57 -0.45
CA SER A 136 3.65 1.63 0.58
C SER A 136 2.69 0.59 0.01
N LEU A 137 1.75 0.98 -0.85
CA LEU A 137 0.88 0.05 -1.58
C LEU A 137 1.70 -0.89 -2.48
N GLY A 138 2.73 -0.36 -3.15
CA GLY A 138 3.69 -1.16 -3.91
C GLY A 138 4.38 -2.21 -3.04
N LEU A 139 4.93 -1.83 -1.88
CA LEU A 139 5.55 -2.76 -0.93
C LEU A 139 4.55 -3.82 -0.44
N ALA A 140 3.32 -3.43 -0.12
CA ALA A 140 2.30 -4.34 0.37
C ALA A 140 1.94 -5.42 -0.67
N ILE A 141 1.73 -5.03 -1.93
CA ILE A 141 1.45 -5.97 -3.02
C ILE A 141 2.67 -6.85 -3.32
N SER A 142 3.87 -6.26 -3.26
CA SER A 142 5.11 -6.99 -3.50
C SER A 142 5.29 -8.13 -2.52
N MET A 143 4.77 -8.03 -1.28
CA MET A 143 4.90 -9.09 -0.28
C MET A 143 4.52 -10.46 -0.84
N GLY A 144 3.37 -10.59 -1.52
CA GLY A 144 2.93 -11.87 -2.09
C GLY A 144 3.90 -12.43 -3.13
N VAL A 145 4.49 -11.55 -3.95
CA VAL A 145 5.51 -11.91 -4.94
C VAL A 145 6.83 -12.29 -4.25
N LEU A 146 7.21 -11.57 -3.19
CA LEU A 146 8.47 -11.74 -2.45
C LEU A 146 8.58 -13.14 -1.87
N VAL A 147 7.48 -13.65 -1.32
CA VAL A 147 7.47 -14.95 -0.64
C VAL A 147 7.57 -16.10 -1.64
N ASN A 148 6.92 -15.95 -2.80
CA ASN A 148 6.76 -17.04 -3.77
C ASN A 148 8.11 -17.62 -4.22
N ASN A 149 9.09 -16.77 -4.53
CA ASN A 149 10.42 -17.20 -4.98
C ASN A 149 11.14 -18.05 -3.92
N SER A 150 11.06 -17.63 -2.65
CA SER A 150 11.70 -18.37 -1.54
C SER A 150 10.95 -19.65 -1.20
N ILE A 151 9.62 -19.69 -1.36
CA ILE A 151 8.80 -20.90 -1.17
C ILE A 151 9.17 -21.97 -2.19
N LEU A 152 9.22 -21.61 -3.48
CA LEU A 152 9.56 -22.57 -4.53
C LEU A 152 10.93 -23.21 -4.28
N ILE A 153 11.93 -22.40 -3.92
CA ILE A 153 13.29 -22.87 -3.63
C ILE A 153 13.31 -23.76 -2.40
N ILE A 154 12.70 -23.34 -1.28
CA ILE A 154 12.73 -24.16 -0.08
C ILE A 154 11.99 -25.49 -0.29
N GLU A 155 10.85 -25.48 -0.97
CA GLU A 155 10.08 -26.70 -1.24
C GLU A 155 10.90 -27.70 -2.05
N ASN A 156 11.59 -27.24 -3.11
CA ASN A 156 12.41 -28.14 -3.91
C ASN A 156 13.65 -28.65 -3.16
N ILE A 157 14.28 -27.81 -2.34
CA ILE A 157 15.38 -28.25 -1.46
C ILE A 157 14.89 -29.36 -0.53
N TYR A 158 13.72 -29.19 0.11
CA TYR A 158 13.16 -30.21 0.99
C TYR A 158 12.74 -31.48 0.24
N ARG A 159 12.30 -31.37 -1.02
CA ARG A 159 12.06 -32.54 -1.89
C ARG A 159 13.33 -33.37 -2.07
N TYR A 160 14.48 -32.75 -2.35
CA TYR A 160 15.76 -33.46 -2.42
C TYR A 160 16.20 -34.02 -1.05
N ARG A 161 15.91 -33.31 0.05
CA ARG A 161 16.17 -33.86 1.40
C ARG A 161 15.35 -35.12 1.67
N ASP A 162 14.09 -35.14 1.24
CA ASP A 162 13.21 -36.31 1.40
C ASP A 162 13.63 -37.48 0.50
N MET A 163 14.37 -37.21 -0.59
CA MET A 163 15.05 -38.21 -1.40
C MET A 163 16.36 -38.74 -0.78
N GLY A 164 16.78 -38.21 0.37
CA GLY A 164 17.95 -38.69 1.12
C GLY A 164 19.27 -37.95 0.85
N TYR A 165 19.26 -36.82 0.12
CA TYR A 165 20.48 -36.03 -0.10
C TYR A 165 20.94 -35.30 1.17
N SER A 166 22.25 -35.03 1.27
CA SER A 166 22.80 -34.20 2.34
C SER A 166 22.21 -32.78 2.28
N PRO A 167 22.15 -32.02 3.39
CA PRO A 167 21.60 -30.66 3.38
C PRO A 167 22.27 -29.72 2.38
N GLU A 168 23.58 -29.86 2.18
CA GLU A 168 24.36 -29.07 1.22
C GLU A 168 24.05 -29.48 -0.21
N ASP A 169 24.07 -30.78 -0.52
CA ASP A 169 23.74 -31.30 -1.86
C ASP A 169 22.29 -30.99 -2.25
N ALA A 170 21.37 -31.09 -1.30
CA ALA A 170 19.96 -30.79 -1.51
C ALA A 170 19.74 -29.29 -1.76
N ALA A 171 20.48 -28.42 -1.05
CA ALA A 171 20.43 -26.98 -1.27
C ALA A 171 20.97 -26.61 -2.66
N GLU A 172 22.08 -27.21 -3.10
CA GLU A 172 22.65 -26.97 -4.42
C GLU A 172 21.72 -27.49 -5.53
N LYS A 173 21.41 -28.80 -5.53
CA LYS A 173 20.59 -29.41 -6.59
C LYS A 173 19.18 -28.86 -6.63
N GLY A 174 18.59 -28.67 -5.46
CA GLY A 174 17.25 -28.10 -5.30
C GLY A 174 17.16 -26.69 -5.86
N THR A 175 18.17 -25.86 -5.64
CA THR A 175 18.18 -24.49 -6.17
C THR A 175 18.44 -24.48 -7.68
N VAL A 176 19.42 -25.24 -8.15
CA VAL A 176 19.82 -25.25 -9.57
C VAL A 176 18.66 -25.68 -10.47
N GLU A 177 17.93 -26.74 -10.09
CA GLU A 177 16.84 -27.29 -10.91
C GLU A 177 15.74 -26.27 -11.21
N ILE A 178 15.36 -25.44 -10.23
CA ILE A 178 14.24 -24.51 -10.37
C ILE A 178 14.69 -23.06 -10.61
N SER A 179 15.99 -22.77 -10.56
CA SER A 179 16.54 -21.43 -10.72
C SER A 179 16.01 -20.74 -11.99
N LEU A 180 15.98 -21.47 -13.11
CA LEU A 180 15.44 -20.98 -14.37
C LEU A 180 13.95 -20.63 -14.27
N SER A 181 13.15 -21.45 -13.60
CA SER A 181 11.72 -21.19 -13.38
C SER A 181 11.48 -19.96 -12.51
N VAL A 182 12.27 -19.75 -11.46
CA VAL A 182 12.16 -18.58 -10.57
C VAL A 182 12.58 -17.29 -11.31
N ILE A 183 13.65 -17.36 -12.12
CA ILE A 183 14.09 -16.24 -12.95
C ILE A 183 13.02 -15.91 -14.00
N ALA A 184 12.45 -16.92 -14.68
CA ALA A 184 11.39 -16.73 -15.67
C ALA A 184 10.13 -16.13 -15.04
N GLY A 185 9.70 -16.63 -13.89
CA GLY A 185 8.58 -16.08 -13.13
C GLY A 185 8.83 -14.62 -12.74
N THR A 186 10.03 -14.31 -12.26
CA THR A 186 10.45 -12.94 -11.95
C THR A 186 10.41 -12.05 -13.19
N ALA A 187 10.97 -12.49 -14.33
CA ALA A 187 10.94 -11.75 -15.58
C ALA A 187 9.51 -11.46 -16.07
N THR A 188 8.58 -12.40 -15.84
CA THR A 188 7.16 -12.21 -16.17
C THR A 188 6.54 -11.10 -15.32
N ASN A 189 6.83 -11.06 -14.02
CA ASN A 189 6.39 -9.98 -13.14
C ASN A 189 6.98 -8.62 -13.55
N LEU A 190 8.26 -8.60 -13.91
CA LEU A 190 8.90 -7.39 -14.44
C LEU A 190 8.23 -6.92 -15.74
N GLY A 191 7.84 -7.83 -16.62
CA GLY A 191 7.12 -7.52 -17.86
C GLY A 191 5.77 -6.84 -17.63
N VAL A 192 5.12 -7.06 -16.48
CA VAL A 192 3.87 -6.40 -16.09
C VAL A 192 4.12 -5.01 -15.51
N PHE A 193 5.07 -4.86 -14.59
CA PHE A 193 5.24 -3.61 -13.84
C PHE A 193 6.18 -2.60 -14.50
N LEU A 194 7.14 -3.04 -15.32
CA LEU A 194 8.08 -2.13 -15.97
C LEU A 194 7.40 -1.18 -16.97
N PRO A 195 6.41 -1.61 -17.80
CA PRO A 195 5.65 -0.67 -18.63
C PRO A 195 4.87 0.37 -17.81
N VAL A 196 4.33 -0.04 -16.65
CA VAL A 196 3.60 0.87 -15.75
C VAL A 196 4.54 1.94 -15.19
N ALA A 197 5.79 1.56 -14.85
CA ALA A 197 6.80 2.50 -14.37
C ALA A 197 7.25 3.54 -15.41
N ILE A 198 7.10 3.24 -16.72
CA ILE A 198 7.50 4.14 -17.81
C ILE A 198 6.29 4.92 -18.36
N MET A 199 5.10 4.71 -17.79
CA MET A 199 3.88 5.36 -18.24
C MET A 199 3.97 6.89 -18.10
N LYS A 200 3.54 7.61 -19.14
CA LYS A 200 3.52 9.08 -19.17
C LYS A 200 2.19 9.65 -18.68
N GLY A 201 2.17 10.95 -18.41
CA GLY A 201 0.99 11.69 -17.97
C GLY A 201 0.77 11.64 -16.46
N ILE A 202 -0.36 12.21 -16.02
CA ILE A 202 -0.70 12.37 -14.61
C ILE A 202 -0.77 11.00 -13.91
N ALA A 203 -1.47 10.02 -14.52
CA ALA A 203 -1.56 8.67 -13.99
C ALA A 203 -0.19 8.00 -13.82
N GLY A 204 0.71 8.21 -14.78
CA GLY A 204 2.09 7.71 -14.71
C GLY A 204 2.85 8.27 -13.52
N GLN A 205 2.75 9.58 -13.27
CA GLN A 205 3.41 10.20 -12.12
C GLN A 205 2.98 9.61 -10.77
N PHE A 206 1.71 9.23 -10.63
CA PHE A 206 1.21 8.52 -9.44
C PHE A 206 1.71 7.07 -9.35
N LEU A 207 1.76 6.37 -10.48
CA LEU A 207 2.05 4.94 -10.52
C LEU A 207 3.53 4.59 -10.65
N VAL A 208 4.41 5.53 -11.00
CA VAL A 208 5.86 5.28 -11.13
C VAL A 208 6.44 4.74 -9.82
N GLN A 209 6.16 5.40 -8.69
CA GLN A 209 6.70 4.96 -7.41
C GLN A 209 6.08 3.63 -6.95
N TYR A 210 4.80 3.41 -7.25
CA TYR A 210 4.13 2.14 -7.02
C TYR A 210 4.80 0.99 -7.79
N ALA A 211 4.96 1.15 -9.10
CA ALA A 211 5.50 0.12 -9.99
C ALA A 211 6.99 -0.14 -9.75
N MET A 212 7.80 0.92 -9.60
CA MET A 212 9.23 0.77 -9.36
C MET A 212 9.53 0.10 -8.02
N THR A 213 8.72 0.37 -6.99
CA THR A 213 8.84 -0.32 -5.71
C THR A 213 8.63 -1.82 -5.86
N ILE A 214 7.66 -2.25 -6.67
CA ILE A 214 7.42 -3.67 -6.96
C ILE A 214 8.56 -4.29 -7.76
N VAL A 215 9.07 -3.58 -8.76
CA VAL A 215 10.24 -4.02 -9.56
C VAL A 215 11.44 -4.27 -8.64
N TYR A 216 11.78 -3.31 -7.78
CA TYR A 216 12.89 -3.45 -6.85
C TYR A 216 12.68 -4.58 -5.86
N ALA A 217 11.51 -4.64 -5.24
CA ALA A 217 11.20 -5.69 -4.28
C ALA A 217 11.27 -7.09 -4.93
N THR A 218 10.81 -7.24 -6.16
CA THR A 218 10.89 -8.51 -6.91
C THR A 218 12.33 -8.87 -7.27
N LEU A 219 13.16 -7.92 -7.70
CA LEU A 219 14.58 -8.17 -7.99
C LEU A 219 15.35 -8.58 -6.74
N PHE A 220 15.12 -7.90 -5.62
CA PHE A 220 15.76 -8.25 -4.35
C PHE A 220 15.21 -9.55 -3.77
N SER A 221 13.93 -9.87 -3.97
CA SER A 221 13.36 -11.20 -3.69
C SER A 221 14.11 -12.28 -4.44
N LEU A 222 14.32 -12.12 -5.75
CA LEU A 222 15.07 -13.08 -6.56
C LEU A 222 16.47 -13.28 -5.99
N TRP A 223 17.18 -12.20 -5.69
CA TRP A 223 18.52 -12.25 -5.10
C TRP A 223 18.52 -13.00 -3.75
N VAL A 224 17.62 -12.65 -2.83
CA VAL A 224 17.48 -13.32 -1.51
C VAL A 224 17.11 -14.80 -1.68
N SER A 225 16.23 -15.11 -2.62
CA SER A 225 15.76 -16.48 -2.87
C SER A 225 16.87 -17.38 -3.40
N LEU A 226 17.78 -16.87 -4.24
CA LEU A 226 18.89 -17.65 -4.81
C LEU A 226 20.15 -17.67 -3.94
N THR A 227 20.26 -16.80 -2.94
CA THR A 227 21.47 -16.66 -2.11
C THR A 227 21.22 -17.00 -0.65
N LEU A 228 20.35 -16.24 0.03
CA LEU A 228 20.09 -16.39 1.45
C LEU A 228 19.30 -17.67 1.75
N THR A 229 18.27 -17.98 0.95
CA THR A 229 17.42 -19.15 1.20
C THR A 229 18.18 -20.48 1.13
N PRO A 230 19.00 -20.75 0.10
CA PRO A 230 19.75 -22.00 0.00
C PRO A 230 20.86 -22.07 1.05
N SER A 231 21.55 -20.96 1.32
CA SER A 231 22.63 -20.92 2.33
C SER A 231 22.11 -21.17 3.74
N MET A 232 20.93 -20.66 4.07
CA MET A 232 20.26 -20.98 5.34
C MET A 232 19.79 -22.44 5.35
N ALA A 233 19.19 -22.93 4.26
CA ALA A 233 18.69 -24.30 4.17
C ALA A 233 19.79 -25.36 4.31
N ALA A 234 20.98 -25.10 3.75
CA ALA A 234 22.16 -25.96 3.87
C ALA A 234 22.67 -26.07 5.31
N ARG A 235 22.59 -24.99 6.09
CA ARG A 235 23.09 -24.93 7.48
C ARG A 235 22.07 -25.42 8.52
N PHE A 236 20.77 -25.37 8.21
CA PHE A 236 19.74 -25.86 9.10
C PHE A 236 19.71 -27.39 9.13
N LYS A 237 19.98 -27.96 10.32
CA LYS A 237 19.90 -29.41 10.57
C LYS A 237 18.50 -29.93 10.23
N PRO A 238 18.39 -31.13 9.66
CA PRO A 238 17.09 -31.70 9.31
C PRO A 238 16.24 -31.86 10.56
N ASP A 239 15.02 -31.32 10.52
CA ASP A 239 13.97 -31.76 11.43
C ASP A 239 13.82 -33.27 11.24
N ALA A 240 13.97 -34.04 12.32
CA ALA A 240 13.83 -35.49 12.32
C ALA A 240 12.37 -35.86 12.05
N GLY A 241 12.00 -35.94 10.77
CA GLY A 241 10.64 -36.21 10.30
C GLY A 241 9.64 -35.09 10.58
N ILE A 242 8.41 -35.26 10.08
CA ILE A 242 7.29 -34.38 10.41
C ILE A 242 7.03 -34.51 11.92
N PRO A 243 7.17 -33.45 12.73
CA PRO A 243 6.97 -33.53 14.17
C PRO A 243 5.57 -34.08 14.50
N ARG A 244 5.46 -34.92 15.54
CA ARG A 244 4.16 -35.51 15.98
C ARG A 244 3.08 -34.45 16.20
N ILE A 245 3.48 -33.27 16.70
CA ILE A 245 2.62 -32.10 16.90
C ILE A 245 2.09 -31.54 15.57
N GLY A 246 2.93 -31.48 14.52
CA GLY A 246 2.53 -31.07 13.19
C GLY A 246 1.52 -32.03 12.55
N ARG A 247 1.64 -33.34 12.81
CA ARG A 247 0.69 -34.36 12.32
C ARG A 247 -0.68 -34.28 12.99
N ILE A 248 -0.75 -33.89 14.27
CA ILE A 248 -2.00 -33.71 15.01
C ILE A 248 -2.68 -32.39 14.63
N LEU A 249 -1.93 -31.28 14.62
CA LEU A 249 -2.46 -29.95 14.26
C LEU A 249 -2.88 -29.86 12.78
N CYS A 250 -2.21 -30.59 11.88
CA CYS A 250 -2.49 -30.55 10.44
C CYS A 250 -3.29 -31.76 9.92
N GLY A 251 -3.73 -32.69 10.78
CA GLY A 251 -4.45 -33.88 10.32
C GLY A 251 -5.79 -33.56 9.63
N TRP A 252 -6.49 -32.52 10.09
CA TRP A 252 -7.68 -32.00 9.40
C TRP A 252 -7.32 -31.37 8.04
N TRP A 253 -6.17 -30.69 7.97
CA TRP A 253 -5.67 -30.08 6.74
C TRP A 253 -5.33 -31.14 5.68
N ASP A 254 -4.78 -32.29 6.07
CA ASP A 254 -4.54 -33.41 5.15
C ASP A 254 -5.82 -33.94 4.51
N TRP A 255 -6.89 -34.07 5.29
CA TRP A 255 -8.20 -34.45 4.78
C TRP A 255 -8.73 -33.40 3.78
N VAL A 256 -8.69 -32.11 4.15
CA VAL A 256 -9.11 -31.02 3.26
C VAL A 256 -8.30 -31.02 1.97
N TYR A 257 -6.97 -31.09 2.07
CA TYR A 257 -6.05 -31.06 0.94
C TYR A 257 -6.32 -32.24 -0.01
N SER A 258 -6.43 -33.46 0.51
CA SER A 258 -6.71 -34.65 -0.30
C SER A 258 -8.06 -34.59 -1.02
N GLY A 259 -9.08 -33.98 -0.39
CA GLY A 259 -10.38 -33.73 -1.04
C GLY A 259 -10.26 -32.75 -2.21
N PHE A 260 -9.53 -31.65 -2.02
CA PHE A 260 -9.23 -30.69 -3.09
C PHE A 260 -8.39 -31.30 -4.21
N GLU A 261 -7.39 -32.13 -3.89
CA GLU A 261 -6.54 -32.81 -4.86
C GLU A 261 -7.36 -33.75 -5.74
N GLN A 262 -8.27 -34.54 -5.15
CA GLN A 262 -9.15 -35.43 -5.90
C GLN A 262 -10.10 -34.65 -6.82
N LEU A 263 -10.65 -33.54 -6.34
CA LEU A 263 -11.48 -32.65 -7.15
C LEU A 263 -10.69 -32.08 -8.32
N PHE A 264 -9.49 -31.56 -8.07
CA PHE A 264 -8.59 -31.02 -9.08
C PHE A 264 -8.26 -32.07 -10.15
N LEU A 265 -7.82 -33.27 -9.74
CA LEU A 265 -7.50 -34.37 -10.65
C LEU A 265 -8.72 -34.84 -11.45
N SER A 266 -9.91 -34.84 -10.86
CA SER A 266 -11.15 -35.19 -11.56
C SER A 266 -11.51 -34.15 -12.63
N LEU A 267 -11.42 -32.87 -12.30
CA LEU A 267 -11.64 -31.77 -13.24
C LEU A 267 -10.59 -31.77 -14.36
N LEU A 268 -9.32 -31.97 -14.03
CA LEU A 268 -8.23 -32.04 -15.00
C LEU A 268 -8.43 -33.18 -15.99
N ARG A 269 -8.77 -34.39 -15.50
CA ARG A 269 -9.06 -35.54 -16.35
C ARG A 269 -10.24 -35.27 -17.29
N ARG A 270 -11.32 -34.64 -16.80
CA ARG A 270 -12.47 -34.26 -17.64
C ARG A 270 -12.11 -33.19 -18.68
N ALA A 271 -11.33 -32.19 -18.29
CA ALA A 271 -10.90 -31.12 -19.18
C ALA A 271 -10.00 -31.64 -20.31
N LEU A 272 -9.12 -32.61 -19.99
CA LEU A 272 -8.27 -33.29 -20.98
C LEU A 272 -9.04 -34.29 -21.84
N ALA A 273 -10.04 -34.98 -21.29
CA ALA A 273 -10.90 -35.90 -22.04
C ALA A 273 -11.81 -35.18 -23.05
N HIS A 274 -12.18 -33.92 -22.78
CA HIS A 274 -13.05 -33.12 -23.64
C HIS A 274 -12.39 -31.78 -24.02
N PRO A 275 -11.31 -31.79 -24.84
CA PRO A 275 -10.54 -30.58 -25.14
C PRO A 275 -11.36 -29.51 -25.85
N VAL A 276 -12.30 -29.90 -26.72
CA VAL A 276 -13.18 -28.95 -27.44
C VAL A 276 -14.08 -28.19 -26.46
N ILE A 277 -14.69 -28.89 -25.49
CA ILE A 277 -15.55 -28.26 -24.48
C ILE A 277 -14.72 -27.28 -23.64
N THR A 278 -13.51 -27.68 -23.25
CA THR A 278 -12.58 -26.84 -22.48
C THR A 278 -12.21 -25.56 -23.25
N ILE A 279 -11.91 -25.66 -24.54
CA ILE A 279 -11.59 -24.51 -25.39
C ILE A 279 -12.81 -23.59 -25.56
N VAL A 280 -13.99 -24.15 -25.82
CA VAL A 280 -15.23 -23.37 -25.96
C VAL A 280 -15.58 -22.64 -24.66
N LEU A 281 -15.44 -23.32 -23.52
CA LEU A 281 -15.64 -22.72 -22.21
C LEU A 281 -14.65 -21.58 -21.95
N PHE A 282 -13.36 -21.79 -22.25
CA PHE A 282 -12.33 -20.76 -22.13
C PHE A 282 -12.63 -19.52 -22.99
N LEU A 283 -12.98 -19.72 -24.26
CA LEU A 283 -13.34 -18.64 -25.17
C LEU A 283 -14.61 -17.92 -24.72
N GLY A 284 -15.62 -18.67 -24.25
CA GLY A 284 -16.86 -18.12 -23.71
C GLY A 284 -16.63 -17.25 -22.47
N LEU A 285 -15.81 -17.72 -21.52
CA LEU A 285 -15.44 -16.96 -20.33
C LEU A 285 -14.63 -15.70 -20.68
N THR A 286 -13.66 -15.84 -21.59
CA THR A 286 -12.84 -14.72 -22.07
C THR A 286 -13.71 -13.66 -22.71
N PHE A 287 -14.61 -14.06 -23.62
CA PHE A 287 -15.57 -13.14 -24.24
C PHE A 287 -16.51 -12.49 -23.22
N GLY A 288 -16.96 -13.25 -22.22
CA GLY A 288 -17.75 -12.73 -21.10
C GLY A 288 -17.03 -11.62 -20.34
N VAL A 289 -15.75 -11.81 -20.02
CA VAL A 289 -14.92 -10.79 -19.36
C VAL A 289 -14.80 -9.53 -20.23
N PHE A 290 -14.51 -9.67 -21.53
CA PHE A 290 -14.46 -8.51 -22.44
C PHE A 290 -15.78 -7.74 -22.50
N ARG A 291 -16.91 -8.46 -22.51
CA ARG A 291 -18.24 -7.82 -22.56
C ARG A 291 -18.58 -7.08 -21.26
N LEU A 292 -18.18 -7.64 -20.12
CA LEU A 292 -18.33 -7.03 -18.80
C LEU A 292 -17.40 -5.83 -18.60
N GLY A 293 -16.21 -5.86 -19.20
CA GLY A 293 -15.25 -4.74 -19.11
C GLY A 293 -15.83 -3.41 -19.57
N GLY A 294 -16.68 -3.41 -20.60
CA GLY A 294 -17.37 -2.20 -21.08
C GLY A 294 -18.49 -1.68 -20.16
N LEU A 295 -18.92 -2.46 -19.16
CA LEU A 295 -19.92 -2.05 -18.18
C LEU A 295 -19.30 -1.42 -16.93
N ILE A 296 -18.00 -1.64 -16.71
CA ILE A 296 -17.27 -1.09 -15.56
C ILE A 296 -16.83 0.33 -15.91
N GLY A 297 -17.33 1.32 -15.17
CA GLY A 297 -16.88 2.72 -15.30
C GLY A 297 -15.42 2.89 -14.90
N SER A 298 -14.76 3.92 -15.43
CA SER A 298 -13.41 4.30 -15.03
C SER A 298 -13.43 5.43 -14.01
N GLU A 299 -12.77 5.23 -12.87
CA GLU A 299 -12.50 6.26 -11.88
C GLU A 299 -10.99 6.23 -11.56
N MET A 300 -10.33 7.38 -11.57
CA MET A 300 -8.88 7.43 -11.37
C MET A 300 -8.47 7.21 -9.91
N MET A 301 -9.23 7.77 -8.97
CA MET A 301 -9.03 7.58 -7.54
C MET A 301 -10.39 7.55 -6.85
N PRO A 302 -10.63 6.58 -5.94
CA PRO A 302 -11.88 6.53 -5.21
C PRO A 302 -11.99 7.72 -4.27
N ARG A 303 -13.20 8.24 -4.10
CA ARG A 303 -13.49 9.25 -3.08
C ARG A 303 -13.31 8.62 -1.70
N THR A 304 -12.29 9.08 -0.98
CA THR A 304 -12.02 8.64 0.40
C THR A 304 -12.61 9.66 1.36
N ASP A 305 -13.21 9.20 2.45
CA ASP A 305 -13.65 10.08 3.52
C ASP A 305 -12.43 10.60 4.29
N SER A 306 -12.08 11.86 4.07
CA SER A 306 -11.02 12.55 4.81
C SER A 306 -11.51 13.19 6.11
N GLY A 307 -12.77 12.99 6.49
CA GLY A 307 -13.41 13.63 7.63
C GLY A 307 -13.70 15.12 7.41
N ALA A 308 -13.62 15.60 6.16
CA ALA A 308 -13.84 17.00 5.82
C ALA A 308 -14.68 17.18 4.55
N MET A 309 -15.52 18.21 4.54
CA MET A 309 -16.33 18.60 3.39
C MET A 309 -15.99 20.04 2.98
N THR A 310 -15.84 20.27 1.69
CA THR A 310 -15.67 21.63 1.13
C THR A 310 -16.97 22.07 0.47
N ILE A 311 -17.49 23.23 0.87
CA ILE A 311 -18.65 23.87 0.26
C ILE A 311 -18.16 25.11 -0.50
N ASN A 312 -18.33 25.13 -1.82
CA ASN A 312 -18.01 26.28 -2.65
C ASN A 312 -19.29 27.05 -2.99
N ILE A 313 -19.34 28.33 -2.62
CA ILE A 313 -20.46 29.23 -2.89
C ILE A 313 -20.03 30.21 -3.98
N THR A 314 -20.77 30.24 -5.08
CA THR A 314 -20.53 31.18 -6.18
C THR A 314 -21.69 32.16 -6.28
N LEU A 315 -21.42 33.45 -6.12
CA LEU A 315 -22.39 34.53 -6.27
C LEU A 315 -22.08 35.37 -7.53
N PRO A 316 -23.05 36.13 -8.07
CA PRO A 316 -22.80 37.00 -9.22
C PRO A 316 -21.62 37.96 -8.99
N SER A 317 -20.85 38.26 -10.04
CA SER A 317 -19.59 39.01 -9.96
C SER A 317 -19.68 40.41 -9.36
N ASN A 318 -20.88 40.99 -9.32
CA ASN A 318 -21.14 42.32 -8.75
C ASN A 318 -21.62 42.27 -7.28
N THR A 319 -21.57 41.08 -6.65
CA THR A 319 -22.00 40.90 -5.26
C THR A 319 -20.92 41.41 -4.30
N PRO A 320 -21.25 42.32 -3.39
CA PRO A 320 -20.28 42.80 -2.43
C PRO A 320 -19.96 41.76 -1.35
N VAL A 321 -18.73 41.83 -0.82
CA VAL A 321 -18.16 40.81 0.10
C VAL A 321 -19.02 40.58 1.36
N TRP A 322 -19.67 41.63 1.89
CA TRP A 322 -20.53 41.49 3.07
C TRP A 322 -21.81 40.68 2.80
N VAL A 323 -22.34 40.71 1.57
CA VAL A 323 -23.48 39.87 1.18
C VAL A 323 -23.03 38.41 1.06
N THR A 324 -21.83 38.18 0.53
CA THR A 324 -21.22 36.84 0.52
C THR A 324 -21.00 36.30 1.93
N GLU A 325 -20.56 37.15 2.86
CA GLU A 325 -20.39 36.79 4.28
C GLU A 325 -21.72 36.40 4.94
N GLU A 326 -22.79 37.16 4.71
CA GLU A 326 -24.12 36.87 5.25
C GLU A 326 -24.64 35.51 4.75
N ARG A 327 -24.51 35.23 3.45
CA ARG A 327 -24.88 33.94 2.87
C ARG A 327 -24.01 32.79 3.36
N ALA A 328 -22.69 33.02 3.51
CA ALA A 328 -21.81 32.01 4.07
C ALA A 328 -22.18 31.65 5.51
N LYS A 329 -22.60 32.64 6.30
CA LYS A 329 -23.06 32.44 7.69
C LYS A 329 -24.35 31.62 7.76
N GLU A 330 -25.33 31.90 6.89
CA GLU A 330 -26.56 31.08 6.81
C GLU A 330 -26.23 29.60 6.58
N ILE A 331 -25.26 29.30 5.72
CA ILE A 331 -24.83 27.93 5.44
C ILE A 331 -24.04 27.35 6.62
N GLU A 332 -23.14 28.12 7.25
CA GLU A 332 -22.42 27.70 8.47
C GLU A 332 -23.41 27.27 9.57
N ASP A 333 -24.47 28.05 9.79
CA ASP A 333 -25.51 27.76 10.78
C ASP A 333 -26.32 26.50 10.43
N HIS A 334 -26.51 26.18 9.14
CA HIS A 334 -27.16 24.94 8.71
C HIS A 334 -26.26 23.70 8.86
N VAL A 335 -24.94 23.85 8.65
CA VAL A 335 -23.99 22.73 8.77
C VAL A 335 -23.69 22.40 10.24
N ARG A 336 -23.86 23.38 11.14
CA ARG A 336 -23.60 23.22 12.57
C ARG A 336 -24.75 22.55 13.34
N ASN A 337 -25.98 22.66 12.85
CA ASN A 337 -27.19 22.03 13.42
C ASN A 337 -27.40 20.62 12.86
#